data_AF-A0A840HNN6-F1
#
_entry.id   AF-A0A840HNN6-F1
#
_cell.length_a   1.000
_cell.length_b   1.000
_cell.length_c   1.000
_cell.angle_alpha   90.00
_cell.angle_beta   90.00
_cell.angle_gamma   90.00
#
_symmetry.space_group_name_H-M   'P 1'
#
loop_
_entity.id
_entity.type
_entity.pdbx_description
1 polymer ?
#
loop_
_entity_poly.entity_id
_entity_poly.type
_entity_poly.pdbx_seq_one_letter_code
_entity_poly.pdbx_strand_id
1 'polypeptide(L)'
;MVHKGGTTMGFRMIEPWKHPRKVLWFRRRVPKQFFALMGRREIKFSLGTTDEEEARLRCVEENLKLERLWQSHVPGRPLGRELDYRQTVALAGEFYKEFVERHQKNPGKAAAWEASMARDRALRRLPHFPLTLAQHRRMLFGEQVEAFLKSWDLTLAPKTFDTFMQEFLEAKAQAESVLVRNAKGDFTPDRNSDRFPEWTPVSDEQRLPDLWKEFVADRLVSRSTQKKYKAIFDALAERIGTDDMSVVAKHHLSDWIAELKKKLARKTVKEGYAAALKSFFGWAKRNSSPRLRRHGRSADSMRQKRL
;
A
#
# COMPACT_ATOMS: atom_id res chain seq x y z
N MET A 1 -1.19 52.75 1.35
CA MET A 1 -1.84 51.84 0.39
C MET A 1 -1.05 51.87 -0.90
N VAL A 2 -0.45 50.76 -1.31
CA VAL A 2 -0.44 50.19 -2.68
C VAL A 2 0.27 48.82 -2.56
N HIS A 3 -0.34 47.82 -3.16
CA HIS A 3 -0.12 46.40 -2.97
C HIS A 3 1.28 45.89 -3.33
N LYS A 4 1.81 44.98 -2.49
CA LYS A 4 2.92 44.08 -2.86
C LYS A 4 2.42 43.08 -3.89
N GLY A 5 2.98 43.15 -5.10
CA GLY A 5 2.74 42.21 -6.19
C GLY A 5 3.09 40.78 -5.80
N GLY A 6 2.20 39.86 -6.17
CA GLY A 6 2.35 38.43 -5.94
C GLY A 6 3.58 37.86 -6.66
N THR A 7 4.37 37.08 -5.93
CA THR A 7 5.47 36.30 -6.49
C THR A 7 4.90 35.13 -7.27
N THR A 8 4.96 35.21 -8.60
CA THR A 8 4.80 34.08 -9.51
C THR A 8 5.78 32.98 -9.10
N MET A 9 5.27 31.87 -8.57
CA MET A 9 6.06 30.68 -8.26
C MET A 9 6.44 29.98 -9.57
N GLY A 10 7.45 30.52 -10.27
CA GLY A 10 8.07 29.85 -11.40
C GLY A 10 8.76 28.57 -10.92
N PHE A 11 8.38 27.41 -11.47
CA PHE A 11 9.10 26.15 -11.27
C PHE A 11 10.52 26.30 -11.81
N ARG A 12 11.46 26.69 -10.95
CA ARG A 12 12.88 26.75 -11.30
C ARG A 12 13.34 25.33 -11.65
N MET A 13 13.66 25.09 -12.91
CA MET A 13 14.13 23.79 -13.40
C MET A 13 15.41 23.41 -12.66
N ILE A 14 15.57 22.13 -12.30
CA ILE A 14 16.78 21.68 -11.60
C ILE A 14 17.95 21.68 -12.57
N GLU A 15 18.95 22.50 -12.26
CA GLU A 15 20.17 22.62 -13.07
C GLU A 15 21.23 21.58 -12.64
N PRO A 16 21.99 21.03 -13.60
CA PRO A 16 23.16 20.20 -13.29
C PRO A 16 24.20 20.97 -12.47
N TRP A 17 24.67 20.37 -11.38
CA TRP A 17 25.72 20.92 -10.54
C TRP A 17 27.10 20.47 -11.03
N LYS A 18 28.02 21.43 -11.21
CA LYS A 18 29.41 21.16 -11.61
C LYS A 18 30.19 20.59 -10.41
N HIS A 19 30.59 19.32 -10.48
CA HIS A 19 31.43 18.70 -9.46
C HIS A 19 32.91 19.06 -9.69
N PRO A 20 33.75 19.14 -8.64
CA PRO A 20 35.21 19.32 -8.75
C PRO A 20 35.97 18.34 -9.67
N ARG A 21 35.31 17.26 -10.12
CA ARG A 21 35.91 16.20 -10.97
C ARG A 21 35.47 16.33 -12.44
N LYS A 22 35.10 17.53 -12.90
CA LYS A 22 34.64 17.89 -14.26
C LYS A 22 33.38 17.17 -14.79
N VAL A 23 32.82 16.17 -14.10
CA VAL A 23 31.54 15.52 -14.45
C VAL A 23 30.37 16.30 -13.85
N LEU A 24 29.23 16.34 -14.55
CA LEU A 24 28.01 17.01 -14.10
C LEU A 24 27.17 16.10 -13.19
N TRP A 25 26.58 16.69 -12.15
CA TRP A 25 25.88 15.97 -11.09
C TRP A 25 24.44 16.47 -10.93
N PHE A 26 23.54 15.56 -10.60
CA PHE A 26 22.21 15.91 -10.12
C PHE A 26 22.30 16.31 -8.64
N ARG A 27 21.62 17.40 -8.26
CA ARG A 27 21.50 17.81 -6.86
C ARG A 27 20.10 18.29 -6.55
N ARG A 28 19.43 17.65 -5.59
CA ARG A 28 18.07 18.03 -5.18
C ARG A 28 17.85 17.87 -3.69
N ARG A 29 17.25 18.87 -3.06
CA ARG A 29 16.78 18.78 -1.68
C ARG A 29 15.51 17.96 -1.59
N VAL A 30 15.45 17.03 -0.64
CA VAL A 30 14.22 16.26 -0.36
C VAL A 30 13.24 17.15 0.43
N PRO A 31 11.95 17.23 0.06
CA PRO A 31 10.95 17.91 0.87
C PRO A 31 10.78 17.25 2.25
N LYS A 32 10.46 18.03 3.28
CA LYS A 32 10.41 17.54 4.68
C LYS A 32 9.50 16.32 4.87
N GLN A 33 8.37 16.29 4.18
CA GLN A 33 7.39 15.19 4.24
C GLN A 33 7.91 13.86 3.69
N PHE A 34 8.99 13.87 2.89
CA PHE A 34 9.60 12.67 2.31
C PHE A 34 10.92 12.28 2.97
N PHE A 35 11.33 12.93 4.08
CA PHE A 35 12.56 12.58 4.80
C PHE A 35 12.53 11.16 5.36
N ALA A 36 11.39 10.75 5.94
CA ALA A 36 11.23 9.40 6.47
C ALA A 36 11.30 8.34 5.37
N LEU A 37 10.82 8.68 4.15
CA LEU A 37 10.86 7.79 2.99
C LEU A 37 12.26 7.67 2.39
N MET A 38 12.94 8.81 2.21
CA MET A 38 14.23 8.86 1.50
C MET A 38 15.43 8.59 2.41
N GLY A 39 15.28 8.67 3.73
CA GLY A 39 16.35 8.48 4.72
C GLY A 39 17.43 9.57 4.71
N ARG A 40 17.24 10.64 3.95
CA ARG A 40 18.21 11.74 3.79
C ARG A 40 17.56 13.06 3.41
N ARG A 41 18.32 14.14 3.58
CA ARG A 41 17.86 15.52 3.33
C ARG A 41 18.17 16.02 1.92
N GLU A 42 19.12 15.39 1.23
CA GLU A 42 19.59 15.82 -0.08
C GLU A 42 19.99 14.60 -0.93
N ILE A 43 19.65 14.64 -2.22
CA ILE A 43 19.97 13.64 -3.23
C ILE A 43 21.07 14.22 -4.13
N LYS A 44 22.22 13.54 -4.22
CA LYS A 44 23.34 13.91 -5.08
C LYS A 44 23.87 12.68 -5.80
N PHE A 45 24.04 12.74 -7.11
CA PHE A 45 24.69 11.68 -7.88
C PHE A 45 25.23 12.20 -9.21
N SER A 46 26.20 11.48 -9.77
CA SER A 46 26.79 11.80 -11.08
C SER A 46 25.78 11.52 -12.20
N LEU A 47 25.62 12.45 -13.13
CA LEU A 47 24.84 12.25 -14.35
C LEU A 47 25.61 11.43 -15.40
N GLY A 48 26.88 11.11 -15.14
CA GLY A 48 27.71 10.29 -16.02
C GLY A 48 28.03 10.95 -17.37
N THR A 49 27.95 12.27 -17.45
CA THR A 49 28.29 13.05 -18.65
C THR A 49 28.97 14.37 -18.27
N THR A 50 29.83 14.86 -19.16
CA THR A 50 30.49 16.16 -19.10
C THR A 50 29.80 17.19 -20.00
N ASP A 51 28.90 16.74 -20.89
CA ASP A 51 28.11 17.58 -21.78
C ASP A 51 26.97 18.26 -21.00
N GLU A 52 26.89 19.59 -21.11
CA GLU A 52 25.90 20.40 -20.41
C GLU A 52 24.47 20.16 -20.91
N GLU A 53 24.27 19.91 -22.20
CA GLU A 53 22.94 19.70 -22.77
C GLU A 53 22.39 18.32 -22.38
N GLU A 54 23.21 17.28 -22.55
CA GLU A 54 22.86 15.92 -22.14
C GLU A 54 22.61 15.83 -20.63
N ALA A 55 23.42 16.53 -19.82
CA ALA A 55 23.22 16.60 -18.37
C ALA A 55 21.90 17.28 -18.00
N ARG A 56 21.48 18.34 -18.70
CA ARG A 56 20.19 19.00 -18.45
C ARG A 56 19.03 18.05 -18.72
N LEU A 57 19.05 17.31 -19.83
CA LEU A 57 18.01 16.33 -20.15
C LEU A 57 17.94 15.22 -19.09
N ARG A 58 19.08 14.62 -18.73
CA ARG A 58 19.15 13.61 -17.66
C ARG A 58 18.68 14.16 -16.31
N CYS A 59 19.02 15.42 -15.98
CA CYS A 59 18.53 16.09 -14.78
C CYS A 59 17.00 16.20 -14.76
N VAL A 60 16.39 16.60 -15.88
CA VAL A 60 14.93 16.73 -15.99
C VAL A 60 14.24 15.37 -15.83
N GLU A 61 14.75 14.33 -16.49
CA GLU A 61 14.22 12.98 -16.37
C GLU A 61 14.29 12.45 -14.94
N GLU A 62 15.46 12.56 -14.29
CA GLU A 62 15.64 12.11 -12.91
C GLU A 62 14.81 12.94 -11.92
N ASN A 63 14.67 14.24 -12.18
CA ASN A 63 13.81 15.09 -11.39
C ASN A 63 12.33 14.67 -11.47
N LEU A 64 11.85 14.39 -12.69
CA LEU A 64 10.48 13.95 -12.94
C LEU A 64 10.20 12.61 -12.26
N LYS A 65 11.13 11.67 -12.35
CA LYS A 65 11.03 10.38 -11.66
C LYS A 65 10.93 10.54 -10.14
N LEU A 66 11.73 11.43 -9.55
CA LEU A 66 11.65 11.74 -8.11
C LEU A 66 10.33 12.42 -7.72
N GLU A 67 9.80 13.32 -8.56
CA GLU A 67 8.48 13.92 -8.33
C GLU A 67 7.36 12.88 -8.35
N ARG A 68 7.37 11.97 -9.32
CA ARG A 68 6.38 10.86 -9.38
C ARG A 68 6.47 9.98 -8.13
N LEU A 69 7.69 9.65 -7.69
CA LEU A 69 7.92 8.90 -6.46
C LEU A 69 7.34 9.65 -5.25
N TRP A 70 7.58 10.94 -5.13
CA TRP A 70 7.08 11.77 -4.04
C TRP A 70 5.56 11.92 -4.06
N GLN A 71 4.97 12.17 -5.24
CA GLN A 71 3.51 12.24 -5.41
C GLN A 71 2.84 10.92 -5.01
N SER A 72 3.44 9.77 -5.33
CA SER A 72 2.92 8.47 -4.91
C SER A 72 2.90 8.27 -3.37
N HIS A 73 3.64 9.09 -2.61
CA HIS A 73 3.77 9.02 -1.15
C HIS A 73 3.22 10.24 -0.40
N VAL A 74 2.46 11.14 -1.06
CA VAL A 74 1.86 12.29 -0.38
C VAL A 74 0.94 11.79 0.75
N PRO A 75 1.10 12.28 1.99
CA PRO A 75 0.22 11.93 3.10
C PRO A 75 -1.23 12.29 2.75
N GLY A 76 -2.14 11.31 2.79
CA GLY A 76 -3.55 11.49 2.42
C GLY A 76 -4.09 10.53 1.35
N ARG A 77 -3.25 9.67 0.74
CA ARG A 77 -3.77 8.49 0.02
C ARG A 77 -4.65 7.67 0.99
N PRO A 78 -5.77 7.08 0.53
CA PRO A 78 -6.54 6.15 1.35
C PRO A 78 -5.58 5.08 1.90
N LEU A 79 -5.84 4.64 3.14
CA LEU A 79 -5.14 3.51 3.75
C LEU A 79 -5.30 2.32 2.79
N GLY A 80 -4.30 2.09 1.95
CA GLY A 80 -4.38 1.04 0.95
C GLY A 80 -4.59 -0.31 1.63
N ARG A 81 -5.25 -1.23 0.93
CA ARG A 81 -5.51 -2.58 1.42
C ARG A 81 -4.21 -3.26 1.81
N GLU A 82 -4.22 -3.88 2.99
CA GLU A 82 -3.18 -4.80 3.40
C GLU A 82 -3.54 -6.20 2.93
N LEU A 83 -2.62 -6.84 2.21
CA LEU A 83 -2.74 -8.22 1.77
C LEU A 83 -1.81 -9.06 2.62
N ASP A 84 -2.22 -10.28 2.95
CA ASP A 84 -1.26 -11.27 3.41
C ASP A 84 -0.32 -11.69 2.26
N TYR A 85 0.74 -12.43 2.59
CA TYR A 85 1.69 -12.86 1.58
C TYR A 85 1.07 -13.80 0.54
N ARG A 86 0.19 -14.72 0.95
CA ARG A 86 -0.48 -15.67 0.04
C ARG A 86 -1.35 -14.94 -0.98
N GLN A 87 -2.10 -13.94 -0.54
CA GLN A 87 -2.90 -13.05 -1.38
C GLN A 87 -2.01 -12.22 -2.31
N THR A 88 -0.87 -11.73 -1.81
CA THR A 88 0.09 -10.99 -2.63
C THR A 88 0.63 -11.83 -3.78
N VAL A 89 1.00 -13.09 -3.50
CA VAL A 89 1.46 -14.05 -4.53
C VAL A 89 0.32 -14.40 -5.49
N ALA A 90 -0.91 -14.60 -4.98
CA ALA A 90 -2.08 -14.84 -5.82
C ALA A 90 -2.34 -13.69 -6.81
N LEU A 91 -2.29 -12.44 -6.35
CA LEU A 91 -2.48 -11.25 -7.19
C LEU A 91 -1.41 -11.16 -8.29
N ALA A 92 -0.16 -11.54 -7.98
CA ALA A 92 0.90 -11.63 -8.97
C ALA A 92 0.65 -12.74 -10.00
N GLY A 93 0.00 -13.83 -9.58
CA GLY A 93 -0.47 -14.90 -10.45
C GLY A 93 -1.55 -14.45 -11.43
N GLU A 94 -2.47 -13.58 -10.98
CA GLU A 94 -3.48 -12.99 -11.86
C GLU A 94 -2.84 -12.10 -12.94
N PHE A 95 -1.84 -11.29 -12.56
CA PHE A 95 -1.04 -10.56 -13.54
C PHE A 95 -0.36 -11.51 -14.54
N TYR A 96 0.26 -12.61 -14.08
CA TYR A 96 0.89 -13.60 -14.95
C TYR A 96 -0.10 -14.16 -15.98
N LYS A 97 -1.29 -14.59 -15.53
CA LYS A 97 -2.34 -15.16 -16.39
C LYS A 97 -2.76 -14.15 -17.46
N GLU A 98 -3.12 -12.93 -17.06
CA GLU A 98 -3.51 -11.87 -17.99
C GLU A 98 -2.40 -11.51 -18.98
N PHE A 99 -1.15 -11.48 -18.52
CA PHE A 99 -0.01 -11.09 -19.36
C PHE A 99 0.29 -12.15 -20.42
N VAL A 100 0.27 -13.43 -20.05
CA VAL A 100 0.43 -14.55 -20.98
C VAL A 100 -0.74 -14.58 -21.96
N GLU A 101 -1.99 -14.50 -21.48
CA GLU A 101 -3.18 -14.54 -22.34
C GLU A 101 -3.18 -13.44 -23.41
N ARG A 102 -2.77 -12.23 -23.03
CA ARG A 102 -2.70 -11.07 -23.93
C ARG A 102 -1.70 -11.27 -25.09
N HIS A 103 -0.61 -12.00 -24.88
CA HIS A 103 0.47 -12.11 -25.86
C HIS A 103 0.61 -13.50 -26.49
N GLN A 104 0.08 -14.56 -25.87
CA GLN A 104 0.31 -15.94 -26.30
C GLN A 104 -0.18 -16.25 -27.72
N LYS A 105 -1.26 -15.59 -28.18
CA LYS A 105 -1.82 -15.82 -29.53
C LYS A 105 -0.86 -15.37 -30.63
N ASN A 106 -0.16 -14.27 -30.40
CA ASN A 106 0.81 -13.68 -31.33
C ASN A 106 2.01 -13.17 -30.53
N PRO A 107 2.92 -14.05 -30.09
CA PRO A 107 4.00 -13.68 -29.19
C PRO A 107 5.09 -12.86 -29.91
N GLY A 108 5.11 -12.79 -31.24
CA GLY A 108 6.14 -12.07 -31.98
C GLY A 108 7.51 -12.77 -31.92
N LYS A 109 8.61 -12.02 -31.89
CA LYS A 109 9.97 -12.56 -31.96
C LYS A 109 10.51 -12.93 -30.58
N ALA A 110 11.01 -14.15 -30.41
CA ALA A 110 11.63 -14.61 -29.17
C ALA A 110 12.76 -13.68 -28.66
N ALA A 111 13.60 -13.18 -29.57
CA ALA A 111 14.69 -12.26 -29.24
C ALA A 111 14.22 -10.96 -28.57
N ALA A 112 13.01 -10.49 -28.87
CA ALA A 112 12.46 -9.29 -28.24
C ALA A 112 12.14 -9.52 -26.76
N TRP A 113 11.58 -10.69 -26.43
CA TRP A 113 11.32 -11.08 -25.05
C TRP A 113 12.61 -11.35 -24.27
N GLU A 114 13.57 -12.04 -24.87
CA GLU A 114 14.89 -12.27 -24.26
C GLU A 114 15.60 -10.94 -23.95
N ALA A 115 15.54 -9.98 -24.87
CA ALA A 115 16.05 -8.63 -24.64
C ALA A 115 15.29 -7.88 -23.54
N SER A 116 13.95 -8.00 -23.49
CA SER A 116 13.12 -7.43 -22.42
C SER A 116 13.53 -7.99 -21.05
N MET A 117 13.60 -9.31 -20.92
CA MET A 117 14.00 -9.99 -19.68
C MET A 117 15.41 -9.60 -19.25
N ALA A 118 16.35 -9.51 -20.18
CA ALA A 118 17.73 -9.11 -19.90
C ALA A 118 17.80 -7.66 -19.38
N ARG A 119 17.07 -6.74 -20.03
CA ARG A 119 16.95 -5.33 -19.57
C ARG A 119 16.35 -5.26 -18.17
N ASP A 120 15.22 -5.92 -17.95
CA ASP A 120 14.55 -5.98 -16.66
C ASP A 120 15.47 -6.51 -15.56
N ARG A 121 16.16 -7.62 -15.82
CA ARG A 121 17.08 -8.25 -14.87
C ARG A 121 18.24 -7.32 -14.53
N ALA A 122 18.80 -6.61 -15.52
CA ALA A 122 19.88 -5.65 -15.31
C ALA A 122 19.39 -4.46 -14.44
N LEU A 123 18.24 -3.89 -14.79
CA LEU A 123 17.62 -2.77 -14.08
C LEU A 123 17.21 -3.15 -12.63
N ARG A 124 16.86 -4.41 -12.38
CA ARG A 124 16.54 -4.90 -11.02
C ARG A 124 17.77 -5.07 -10.12
N ARG A 125 18.98 -5.21 -10.67
CA ARG A 125 20.20 -5.52 -9.89
C ARG A 125 21.01 -4.29 -9.52
N LEU A 126 20.90 -3.21 -10.28
CA LEU A 126 21.65 -1.99 -10.06
C LEU A 126 20.76 -0.96 -9.37
N PRO A 127 20.94 -0.64 -8.08
CA PRO A 127 20.34 0.58 -7.55
C PRO A 127 20.99 1.76 -8.27
N HIS A 128 20.20 2.59 -8.97
CA HIS A 128 20.70 3.90 -9.35
C HIS A 128 20.95 4.68 -8.06
N PHE A 129 22.23 4.82 -7.68
CA PHE A 129 22.59 5.64 -6.53
C PHE A 129 21.97 7.03 -6.76
N PRO A 130 21.09 7.48 -5.86
CA PRO A 130 21.19 7.19 -4.43
C PRO A 130 19.97 6.42 -3.89
N LEU A 131 19.09 5.85 -4.71
CA LEU A 131 17.87 5.17 -4.25
C LEU A 131 18.16 3.81 -3.58
N THR A 132 17.32 3.41 -2.62
CA THR A 132 17.29 2.01 -2.15
C THR A 132 16.79 1.10 -3.26
N LEU A 133 17.03 -0.21 -3.16
CA LEU A 133 16.56 -1.17 -4.15
C LEU A 133 15.03 -1.13 -4.33
N ALA A 134 14.27 -0.99 -3.25
CA ALA A 134 12.81 -0.85 -3.28
C ALA A 134 12.37 0.44 -3.99
N GLN A 135 13.00 1.58 -3.67
CA GLN A 135 12.74 2.85 -4.33
C GLN A 135 13.09 2.82 -5.82
N HIS A 136 14.21 2.18 -6.17
CA HIS A 136 14.65 2.03 -7.55
C HIS A 136 13.66 1.18 -8.36
N ARG A 137 13.22 0.04 -7.81
CA ARG A 137 12.19 -0.79 -8.45
C ARG A 137 10.89 -0.02 -8.63
N ARG A 138 10.47 0.76 -7.62
CA ARG A 138 9.28 1.60 -7.70
C ARG A 138 9.38 2.69 -8.76
N MET A 139 10.55 3.28 -8.93
CA MET A 139 10.82 4.29 -9.95
C MET A 139 10.70 3.71 -11.36
N LEU A 140 11.24 2.49 -11.58
CA LEU A 140 11.29 1.86 -12.89
C LEU A 140 9.99 1.17 -13.29
N PHE A 141 9.37 0.47 -12.34
CA PHE A 141 8.24 -0.44 -12.60
C PHE A 141 6.95 0.03 -11.94
N GLY A 142 6.99 1.08 -11.12
CA GLY A 142 5.83 1.55 -10.35
C GLY A 142 4.65 1.94 -11.24
N GLU A 143 4.89 2.57 -12.40
CA GLU A 143 3.82 2.93 -13.33
C GLU A 143 3.07 1.70 -13.87
N GLN A 144 3.80 0.64 -14.23
CA GLN A 144 3.22 -0.61 -14.71
C GLN A 144 2.43 -1.33 -13.60
N VAL A 145 3.00 -1.36 -12.39
CA VAL A 145 2.35 -1.96 -11.21
C VAL A 145 1.09 -1.18 -10.82
N GLU A 146 1.15 0.16 -10.81
CA GLU A 146 0.01 1.02 -10.48
C GLU A 146 -1.09 0.94 -11.54
N ALA A 147 -0.74 0.82 -12.83
CA ALA A 147 -1.72 0.61 -13.90
C ALA A 147 -2.49 -0.71 -13.73
N PHE A 148 -1.79 -1.79 -13.39
CA PHE A 148 -2.41 -3.09 -13.09
C PHE A 148 -3.30 -3.03 -11.85
N LEU A 149 -2.81 -2.46 -10.76
CA LEU A 149 -3.61 -2.31 -9.54
C LEU A 149 -4.85 -1.45 -9.77
N LYS A 150 -4.75 -0.41 -10.61
CA LYS A 150 -5.88 0.44 -11.00
C LYS A 150 -6.92 -0.32 -11.83
N SER A 151 -6.51 -1.20 -12.75
CA SER A 151 -7.47 -2.02 -13.50
C SER A 151 -8.21 -3.04 -12.63
N TRP A 152 -7.61 -3.40 -11.49
CA TRP A 152 -8.20 -4.26 -10.45
C TRP A 152 -8.96 -3.49 -9.36
N ASP A 153 -9.10 -2.17 -9.47
CA ASP A 153 -9.68 -1.29 -8.43
C ASP A 153 -9.04 -1.50 -7.03
N LEU A 154 -7.72 -1.74 -7.02
CA LEU A 154 -6.94 -1.95 -5.82
C LEU A 154 -5.99 -0.78 -5.56
N THR A 155 -5.98 -0.33 -4.30
CA THR A 155 -4.90 0.51 -3.76
C THR A 155 -4.28 -0.25 -2.60
N LEU A 156 -2.96 -0.52 -2.64
CA LEU A 156 -2.26 -1.29 -1.60
C LEU A 156 -1.56 -0.39 -0.58
N ALA A 157 -1.48 -0.86 0.67
CA ALA A 157 -0.66 -0.21 1.69
C ALA A 157 0.82 -0.19 1.25
N PRO A 158 1.64 0.80 1.67
CA PRO A 158 3.02 0.95 1.18
C PRO A 158 3.88 -0.33 1.32
N LYS A 159 3.82 -0.98 2.48
CA LYS A 159 4.58 -2.21 2.74
C LYS A 159 4.11 -3.37 1.87
N THR A 160 2.79 -3.55 1.76
CA THR A 160 2.17 -4.56 0.88
C THR A 160 2.53 -4.31 -0.57
N PHE A 161 2.55 -3.04 -1.00
CA PHE A 161 2.92 -2.65 -2.34
C PHE A 161 4.37 -3.04 -2.67
N ASP A 162 5.31 -2.82 -1.75
CA ASP A 162 6.71 -3.20 -1.97
C ASP A 162 6.88 -4.73 -2.06
N THR A 163 6.14 -5.50 -1.24
CA THR A 163 6.10 -6.97 -1.35
C THR A 163 5.46 -7.41 -2.66
N PHE A 164 4.32 -6.84 -3.03
CA PHE A 164 3.62 -7.11 -4.28
C PHE A 164 4.50 -6.81 -5.50
N MET A 165 5.22 -5.71 -5.49
CA MET A 165 6.13 -5.34 -6.56
C MET A 165 7.22 -6.39 -6.79
N GLN A 166 7.74 -7.01 -5.74
CA GLN A 166 8.70 -8.11 -5.91
C GLN A 166 8.05 -9.31 -6.61
N GLU A 167 6.92 -9.78 -6.10
CA GLU A 167 6.20 -10.93 -6.68
C GLU A 167 5.73 -10.65 -8.10
N PHE A 168 5.25 -9.43 -8.38
CA PHE A 168 4.87 -8.95 -9.71
C PHE A 168 6.04 -9.05 -10.71
N LEU A 169 7.23 -8.61 -10.29
CA LEU A 169 8.42 -8.67 -11.14
C LEU A 169 8.87 -10.11 -11.40
N GLU A 170 8.76 -10.99 -10.42
CA GLU A 170 9.03 -12.42 -10.59
C GLU A 170 8.00 -13.07 -11.53
N ALA A 171 6.72 -12.77 -11.35
CA ALA A 171 5.64 -13.21 -12.23
C ALA A 171 5.82 -12.71 -13.68
N LYS A 172 6.22 -11.44 -13.88
CA LYS A 172 6.56 -10.89 -15.21
C LYS A 172 7.69 -11.66 -15.87
N ALA A 173 8.77 -11.92 -15.14
CA ALA A 173 9.92 -12.64 -15.69
C ALA A 173 9.56 -14.09 -16.08
N GLN A 174 8.66 -14.73 -15.31
CA GLN A 174 8.11 -16.04 -15.65
C GLN A 174 7.19 -15.97 -16.89
N ALA A 175 6.32 -14.96 -16.98
CA ALA A 175 5.44 -14.80 -18.15
C ALA A 175 6.26 -14.56 -19.43
N GLU A 176 7.29 -13.72 -19.37
CA GLU A 176 8.17 -13.48 -20.52
C GLU A 176 8.93 -14.74 -20.94
N SER A 177 9.36 -15.60 -20.00
CA SER A 177 10.02 -16.86 -20.37
C SER A 177 9.07 -17.84 -21.08
N VAL A 178 7.78 -17.86 -20.70
CA VAL A 178 6.75 -18.60 -21.44
C VAL A 178 6.58 -18.03 -22.84
N LEU A 179 6.51 -16.71 -22.99
CA LEU A 179 6.37 -16.07 -24.31
C LEU A 179 7.58 -16.29 -25.22
N VAL A 180 8.80 -16.42 -24.66
CA VAL A 180 9.99 -16.87 -25.42
C VAL A 180 9.76 -18.27 -25.99
N ARG A 181 9.22 -19.21 -25.21
CA ARG A 181 8.92 -20.58 -25.67
C ARG A 181 7.83 -20.58 -26.73
N ASN A 182 6.73 -19.88 -26.49
CA ASN A 182 5.63 -19.75 -27.45
C ASN A 182 6.11 -19.15 -28.78
N ALA A 183 6.98 -18.14 -28.74
CA ALA A 183 7.59 -17.54 -29.93
C ALA A 183 8.53 -18.50 -30.69
N LYS A 184 9.02 -19.55 -30.04
CA LYS A 184 9.79 -20.65 -30.65
C LYS A 184 8.90 -21.83 -31.08
N GLY A 185 7.58 -21.72 -30.93
CA GLY A 185 6.61 -22.74 -31.29
C GLY A 185 6.31 -23.77 -30.19
N ASP A 186 6.89 -23.63 -29.00
CA ASP A 186 6.61 -24.49 -27.85
C ASP A 186 5.50 -23.87 -26.98
N PHE A 187 4.29 -24.41 -27.10
CA PHE A 187 3.10 -24.02 -26.34
C PHE A 187 2.78 -24.98 -25.19
N THR A 188 3.75 -25.76 -24.73
CA THR A 188 3.54 -26.64 -23.57
C THR A 188 3.13 -25.82 -22.33
N PRO A 189 2.12 -26.27 -21.56
CA PRO A 189 1.69 -25.57 -20.36
C PRO A 189 2.85 -25.34 -19.38
N ASP A 190 2.92 -24.16 -18.79
CA ASP A 190 3.94 -23.82 -17.80
C ASP A 190 3.63 -24.48 -16.45
N ARG A 191 4.28 -25.58 -16.13
CA ARG A 191 4.13 -26.26 -14.82
C ARG A 191 4.47 -25.37 -13.62
N ASN A 192 5.27 -24.33 -13.81
CA ASN A 192 5.59 -23.41 -12.73
C ASN A 192 4.44 -22.42 -12.44
N SER A 193 3.36 -22.39 -13.23
CA SER A 193 2.18 -21.56 -12.92
C SER A 193 1.46 -22.03 -11.66
N ASP A 194 1.57 -23.32 -11.30
CA ASP A 194 0.89 -23.92 -10.15
C ASP A 194 1.39 -23.37 -8.80
N ARG A 195 2.50 -22.64 -8.80
CA ARG A 195 3.00 -21.94 -7.60
C ARG A 195 2.08 -20.81 -7.15
N PHE A 196 1.26 -20.26 -8.06
CA PHE A 196 0.37 -19.16 -7.74
C PHE A 196 -0.89 -19.70 -7.07
N PRO A 197 -1.17 -19.32 -5.80
CA PRO A 197 -2.42 -19.68 -5.17
C PRO A 197 -3.58 -18.95 -5.85
N GLU A 198 -4.79 -19.51 -5.74
CA GLU A 198 -5.99 -18.84 -6.24
C GLU A 198 -6.22 -17.49 -5.56
N TRP A 199 -6.55 -16.48 -6.35
CA TRP A 199 -6.91 -15.17 -5.83
C TRP A 199 -8.24 -15.23 -5.08
N THR A 200 -8.19 -14.92 -3.79
CA THR A 200 -9.38 -14.69 -2.97
C THR A 200 -9.42 -13.21 -2.61
N PRO A 201 -10.46 -12.47 -3.01
CA PRO A 201 -10.55 -11.05 -2.71
C PRO A 201 -10.51 -10.84 -1.19
N VAL A 202 -9.84 -9.77 -0.76
CA VAL A 202 -9.97 -9.30 0.62
C VAL A 202 -11.43 -8.93 0.79
N SER A 203 -12.15 -9.66 1.64
CA SER A 203 -13.43 -9.16 2.13
C SER A 203 -13.12 -7.92 2.96
N ASP A 204 -13.48 -6.74 2.44
CA ASP A 204 -13.47 -5.50 3.23
C ASP A 204 -14.54 -5.54 4.33
N GLU A 205 -15.43 -6.55 4.31
CA GLU A 205 -16.43 -6.75 5.33
C GLU A 205 -15.77 -7.06 6.67
N GLN A 206 -15.96 -6.15 7.62
CA GLN A 206 -15.57 -6.36 9.00
C GLN A 206 -16.77 -6.95 9.73
N ARG A 207 -17.05 -8.22 9.47
CA ARG A 207 -18.17 -8.95 10.07
C ARG A 207 -18.12 -8.86 11.59
N LEU A 208 -19.23 -8.42 12.19
CA LEU A 208 -19.39 -8.28 13.63
C LEU A 208 -19.02 -9.58 14.39
N PRO A 209 -19.41 -10.79 13.96
CA PRO A 209 -19.01 -12.02 14.66
C PRO A 209 -17.50 -12.21 14.79
N ASP A 210 -16.73 -11.85 13.75
CA ASP A 210 -15.28 -12.03 13.73
C ASP A 210 -14.59 -10.97 14.58
N LEU A 211 -14.97 -9.69 14.39
CA LEU A 211 -14.51 -8.60 15.24
C LEU A 211 -14.87 -8.81 16.71
N TRP A 212 -16.03 -9.43 16.99
CA TRP A 212 -16.48 -9.71 18.34
C TRP A 212 -15.58 -10.72 19.05
N LYS A 213 -15.22 -11.83 18.39
CA LYS A 213 -14.28 -12.83 18.94
C LYS A 213 -12.95 -12.18 19.29
N GLU A 214 -12.40 -11.37 18.39
CA GLU A 214 -11.15 -10.65 18.61
C GLU A 214 -11.24 -9.63 19.74
N PHE A 215 -12.32 -8.84 19.79
CA PHE A 215 -12.56 -7.85 20.85
C PHE A 215 -12.61 -8.49 22.23
N VAL A 216 -13.32 -9.61 22.36
CA VAL A 216 -13.46 -10.35 23.62
C VAL A 216 -12.12 -10.88 24.10
N ALA A 217 -11.33 -11.45 23.18
CA ALA A 217 -10.00 -11.99 23.48
C ALA A 217 -9.01 -10.89 23.88
N ASP A 218 -8.94 -9.78 23.14
CA ASP A 218 -7.99 -8.69 23.39
C ASP A 218 -8.32 -7.89 24.66
N ARG A 219 -9.60 -7.61 24.92
CA ARG A 219 -10.03 -6.80 26.07
C ARG A 219 -10.28 -7.61 27.33
N LEU A 220 -10.16 -8.94 27.28
CA LEU A 220 -10.44 -9.84 28.40
C LEU A 220 -11.80 -9.54 29.06
N VAL A 221 -12.82 -9.35 28.22
CA VAL A 221 -14.16 -8.91 28.65
C VAL A 221 -14.81 -9.99 29.53
N SER A 222 -15.33 -9.62 30.70
CA SER A 222 -16.04 -10.56 31.58
C SER A 222 -17.30 -11.14 30.92
N ARG A 223 -17.70 -12.38 31.25
CA ARG A 223 -18.89 -13.04 30.66
C ARG A 223 -20.17 -12.21 30.78
N SER A 224 -20.37 -11.50 31.90
CA SER A 224 -21.52 -10.60 32.11
C SER A 224 -21.50 -9.41 31.16
N THR A 225 -20.33 -8.81 30.93
CA THR A 225 -20.15 -7.69 29.99
C THR A 225 -20.29 -8.17 28.55
N GLN A 226 -19.78 -9.36 28.22
CA GLN A 226 -19.95 -9.97 26.89
C GLN A 226 -21.44 -10.12 26.56
N LYS A 227 -22.24 -10.70 27.45
CA LYS A 227 -23.69 -10.87 27.24
C LYS A 227 -24.40 -9.53 26.99
N LYS A 228 -24.09 -8.53 27.80
CA LYS A 228 -24.69 -7.18 27.68
C LYS A 228 -24.29 -6.48 26.39
N TYR A 229 -23.00 -6.49 26.05
CA TYR A 229 -22.48 -5.82 24.88
C TYR A 229 -22.90 -6.52 23.60
N LYS A 230 -22.91 -7.86 23.56
CA LYS A 230 -23.39 -8.64 22.41
C LYS A 230 -24.83 -8.26 22.06
N ALA A 231 -25.74 -8.21 23.05
CA ALA A 231 -27.12 -7.81 22.82
C ALA A 231 -27.24 -6.39 22.23
N ILE A 232 -26.36 -5.46 22.63
CA ILE A 232 -26.29 -4.11 22.05
C ILE A 232 -25.83 -4.19 20.59
N PHE A 233 -24.78 -4.94 20.27
CA PHE A 233 -24.29 -5.00 18.88
C PHE A 233 -25.21 -5.79 17.95
N ASP A 234 -25.89 -6.83 18.45
CA ASP A 234 -26.94 -7.54 17.70
C ASP A 234 -28.07 -6.55 17.32
N ALA A 235 -28.54 -5.73 18.27
CA ALA A 235 -29.55 -4.70 18.03
C ALA A 235 -29.07 -3.57 17.08
N LEU A 236 -27.77 -3.26 17.09
CA LEU A 236 -27.17 -2.32 16.14
C LEU A 236 -27.20 -2.91 14.72
N ALA A 237 -26.76 -4.15 14.56
CA ALA A 237 -26.73 -4.84 13.27
C ALA A 237 -28.14 -4.98 12.68
N GLU A 238 -29.12 -5.34 13.52
CA GLU A 238 -30.53 -5.41 13.12
C GLU A 238 -31.07 -4.04 12.66
N ARG A 239 -30.76 -2.95 13.39
CA ARG A 239 -31.18 -1.60 13.01
C ARG A 239 -30.59 -1.15 11.67
N ILE A 240 -29.32 -1.45 11.41
CA ILE A 240 -28.64 -1.02 10.18
C ILE A 240 -28.98 -1.98 9.02
N GLY A 241 -29.41 -3.21 9.33
CA GLY A 241 -29.70 -4.26 8.33
C GLY A 241 -28.45 -4.96 7.80
N THR A 242 -27.32 -4.83 8.49
CA THR A 242 -26.04 -5.46 8.12
C THR A 242 -25.20 -5.77 9.34
N ASP A 243 -24.47 -6.88 9.28
CA ASP A 243 -23.46 -7.27 10.27
C ASP A 243 -22.05 -6.82 9.87
N ASP A 244 -21.89 -6.18 8.71
CA ASP A 244 -20.63 -5.58 8.29
C ASP A 244 -20.39 -4.25 9.04
N MET A 245 -19.38 -4.23 9.90
CA MET A 245 -19.01 -3.02 10.65
C MET A 245 -18.18 -2.02 9.82
N SER A 246 -17.72 -2.39 8.63
CA SER A 246 -16.98 -1.51 7.72
C SER A 246 -17.84 -0.36 7.19
N VAL A 247 -19.14 -0.61 7.00
CA VAL A 247 -20.13 0.36 6.51
C VAL A 247 -20.75 1.21 7.63
N VAL A 248 -20.42 0.93 8.89
CA VAL A 248 -20.98 1.64 10.05
C VAL A 248 -20.27 2.98 10.25
N ALA A 249 -20.85 4.05 9.71
CA ALA A 249 -20.38 5.41 9.89
C ALA A 249 -20.77 6.05 11.23
N LYS A 250 -20.10 7.16 11.58
CA LYS A 250 -20.35 7.93 12.81
C LYS A 250 -21.81 8.41 12.94
N HIS A 251 -22.44 8.79 11.83
CA HIS A 251 -23.83 9.27 11.83
C HIS A 251 -24.81 8.15 12.20
N HIS A 252 -24.63 6.93 11.67
CA HIS A 252 -25.43 5.76 12.06
C HIS A 252 -25.45 5.55 13.59
N LEU A 253 -24.30 5.74 14.25
CA LEU A 253 -24.17 5.62 15.71
C LEU A 253 -24.80 6.79 16.46
N SER A 254 -24.60 8.03 16.01
CA SER A 254 -25.19 9.20 16.67
C SER A 254 -26.71 9.21 16.59
N ASP A 255 -27.26 8.80 15.45
CA ASP A 255 -28.70 8.75 15.20
C ASP A 255 -29.35 7.69 16.09
N TRP A 256 -28.71 6.52 16.22
CA TRP A 256 -29.20 5.48 17.12
C TRP A 256 -29.20 5.94 18.58
N ILE A 257 -28.13 6.59 19.03
CA ILE A 257 -28.07 7.13 20.40
C ILE A 257 -29.14 8.20 20.62
N ALA A 258 -29.44 9.02 19.63
CA ALA A 258 -30.52 10.02 19.71
C ALA A 258 -31.90 9.35 19.82
N GLU A 259 -32.16 8.29 19.06
CA GLU A 259 -33.38 7.48 19.16
C GLU A 259 -33.53 6.82 20.52
N LEU A 260 -32.46 6.18 21.03
CA LEU A 260 -32.47 5.50 22.33
C LEU A 260 -32.73 6.47 23.49
N LYS A 261 -32.24 7.73 23.41
CA LYS A 261 -32.54 8.77 24.42
C LYS A 261 -34.02 9.12 24.52
N LYS A 262 -34.81 8.88 23.48
CA LYS A 262 -36.27 9.10 23.51
C LYS A 262 -37.02 7.98 24.26
N LYS A 263 -36.41 6.79 24.35
CA LYS A 263 -37.08 5.56 24.84
C LYS A 263 -36.50 5.05 26.17
N LEU A 264 -35.27 5.41 26.51
CA LEU A 264 -34.55 4.86 27.65
C LEU A 264 -34.00 5.96 28.57
N ALA A 265 -33.80 5.60 29.84
CA ALA A 265 -33.19 6.48 30.83
C ALA A 265 -31.80 6.97 30.37
N ARG A 266 -31.50 8.25 30.60
CA ARG A 266 -30.22 8.88 30.21
C ARG A 266 -29.01 8.09 30.70
N LYS A 267 -29.08 7.55 31.92
CA LYS A 267 -28.03 6.72 32.52
C LYS A 267 -27.79 5.44 31.70
N THR A 268 -28.84 4.71 31.35
CA THR A 268 -28.76 3.48 30.53
C THR A 268 -28.13 3.74 29.17
N VAL A 269 -28.50 4.85 28.50
CA VAL A 269 -27.93 5.19 27.20
C VAL A 269 -26.46 5.56 27.31
N LYS A 270 -26.08 6.39 28.29
CA LYS A 270 -24.70 6.87 28.46
C LYS A 270 -23.75 5.76 28.94
N GLU A 271 -24.11 5.05 30.01
CA GLU A 271 -23.24 4.06 30.67
C GLU A 271 -23.35 2.66 30.04
N GLY A 272 -24.43 2.37 29.33
CA GLY A 272 -24.62 1.11 28.61
C GLY A 272 -24.21 1.24 27.14
N TYR A 273 -25.11 1.80 26.34
CA TYR A 273 -24.99 1.82 24.87
C TYR A 273 -23.79 2.63 24.39
N ALA A 274 -23.68 3.90 24.79
CA ALA A 274 -22.59 4.77 24.34
C ALA A 274 -21.21 4.26 24.82
N ALA A 275 -21.14 3.70 26.03
CA ALA A 275 -19.92 3.10 26.55
C ALA A 275 -19.50 1.85 25.75
N ALA A 276 -20.45 0.97 25.42
CA ALA A 276 -20.21 -0.22 24.61
C ALA A 276 -19.72 0.17 23.21
N LEU A 277 -20.45 1.05 22.51
CA LEU A 277 -20.10 1.56 21.19
C LEU A 277 -18.70 2.19 21.18
N LYS A 278 -18.41 3.09 22.13
CA LYS A 278 -17.11 3.74 22.24
C LYS A 278 -15.98 2.73 22.50
N SER A 279 -16.24 1.72 23.34
CA SER A 279 -15.25 0.70 23.65
C SER A 279 -14.91 -0.18 22.45
N PHE A 280 -15.94 -0.68 21.76
CA PHE A 280 -15.80 -1.56 20.61
C PHE A 280 -15.28 -0.81 19.38
N PHE A 281 -15.94 0.25 18.91
CA PHE A 281 -15.47 0.99 17.73
C PHE A 281 -14.13 1.71 17.98
N GLY A 282 -13.86 2.12 19.22
CA GLY A 282 -12.54 2.64 19.59
C GLY A 282 -11.44 1.58 19.62
N TRP A 283 -11.80 0.33 19.94
CA TRP A 283 -10.91 -0.83 19.79
C TRP A 283 -10.75 -1.20 18.32
N ALA A 284 -11.84 -1.36 17.58
CA ALA A 284 -11.86 -1.69 16.16
C ALA A 284 -11.05 -0.65 15.39
N LYS A 285 -11.27 0.66 15.54
CA LYS A 285 -10.43 1.68 14.87
C LYS A 285 -8.92 1.55 15.12
N ARG A 286 -8.49 0.98 16.25
CA ARG A 286 -7.07 0.73 16.56
C ARG A 286 -6.56 -0.61 16.01
N ASN A 287 -7.46 -1.55 15.73
CA ASN A 287 -7.18 -2.95 15.41
C ASN A 287 -7.74 -3.41 14.04
N SER A 288 -8.57 -2.60 13.38
CA SER A 288 -9.14 -2.77 12.04
C SER A 288 -7.99 -2.70 11.03
N SER A 289 -7.39 -3.86 10.81
CA SER A 289 -6.20 -4.23 10.01
C SER A 289 -4.89 -3.55 10.43
N PRO A 290 -3.96 -4.33 11.02
CA PRO A 290 -2.89 -4.94 10.21
C PRO A 290 -2.61 -6.37 10.68
N ARG A 291 -2.96 -7.41 9.89
CA ARG A 291 -3.01 -8.81 10.37
C ARG A 291 -1.83 -9.13 11.28
N LEU A 292 -2.11 -9.18 12.59
CA LEU A 292 -1.14 -9.42 13.65
C LEU A 292 -0.08 -8.31 13.79
N ARG A 293 -0.39 -7.28 14.58
CA ARG A 293 0.66 -6.63 15.42
C ARG A 293 1.26 -7.76 16.26
N ARG A 294 2.39 -8.29 15.77
CA ARG A 294 3.16 -9.43 16.28
C ARG A 294 3.07 -9.55 17.81
N HIS A 295 2.84 -10.78 18.25
CA HIS A 295 2.80 -11.26 19.63
C HIS A 295 3.61 -10.43 20.63
N GLY A 296 2.99 -10.21 21.80
CA GLY A 296 3.71 -9.99 23.05
C GLY A 296 3.72 -8.54 23.56
N ARG A 297 2.56 -8.02 23.99
CA ARG A 297 2.59 -7.32 25.28
C ARG A 297 2.45 -8.38 26.37
N SER A 298 3.61 -8.94 26.71
CA SER A 298 3.80 -9.78 27.88
C SER A 298 3.16 -9.11 29.08
N ALA A 299 2.50 -9.93 29.90
CA ALA A 299 1.79 -9.59 31.11
C ALA A 299 2.72 -9.12 32.26
N ASP A 300 3.71 -8.28 31.98
CA ASP A 300 4.75 -7.91 32.95
C ASP A 300 4.89 -6.39 33.06
N SER A 301 4.09 -5.81 33.95
CA SER A 301 4.25 -4.44 34.47
C SER A 301 3.24 -4.12 35.59
N MET A 302 2.26 -4.97 35.90
CA MET A 302 1.41 -4.83 37.09
C MET A 302 1.83 -5.78 38.21
N ARG A 303 3.07 -5.64 38.68
CA ARG A 303 3.47 -6.00 40.05
C ARG A 303 4.79 -5.29 40.36
N GLN A 304 4.70 -4.09 40.93
CA GLN A 304 5.58 -3.57 41.99
C GLN A 304 5.39 -2.04 42.11
N LYS A 305 4.59 -1.65 43.10
CA LYS A 305 4.92 -0.67 44.15
C LYS A 305 3.63 -0.27 44.88
N ARG A 306 3.18 -1.18 45.74
CA ARG A 306 2.71 -0.81 47.07
C ARG A 306 3.82 -1.21 48.02
N LEU A 307 4.63 -0.24 48.38
CA LEU A 307 5.24 0.05 49.68
C LEU A 307 5.68 1.51 49.56
#